data_AF-A0A8H3BFL0-F1
#
_entry.id   AF-A0A8H3BFL0-F1
#
_cell.length_a   1.000
_cell.length_b   1.000
_cell.length_c   1.000
_cell.angle_alpha   90.00
_cell.angle_beta   90.00
_cell.angle_gamma   90.00
#
_symmetry.space_group_name_H-M   'P 1'
#
loop_
_entity.id
_entity.type
_entity.pdbx_description
1 polymer ?
#
loop_
_entity_poly.entity_id
_entity_poly.type
_entity_poly.pdbx_seq_one_letter_code
_entity_poly.pdbx_strand_id
1 'polypeptide(L)'
;MLTLTAYHSFISLGVDVAIFEVLVGGRFDAANVPTKPVVTGITALGLDHLAILGNTLPEIAWHKAEIYKTGILAFTVIQPPDALEVIRQEAEKVQVSEFHVVEISPGVSEVKLGIPGAHQRQNASLAMHLVHRFLQLQCLMLKLPDSLSPIPEVYATGLSQAKWPGRCQRIVDPSENGL
;
A
#
# COMPACT_ATOMS: atom_id res chain seq x y z
N MET A 1 4.23 19.69 9.99
CA MET A 1 4.56 20.66 8.91
C MET A 1 4.64 19.96 7.55
N LEU A 2 5.43 18.89 7.40
CA LEU A 2 5.60 18.18 6.12
C LEU A 2 4.30 17.68 5.47
N THR A 3 3.38 17.08 6.23
CA THR A 3 2.08 16.62 5.69
C THR A 3 1.28 17.76 5.08
N LEU A 4 1.19 18.90 5.75
CA LEU A 4 0.47 20.08 5.24
C LEU A 4 1.11 20.63 3.97
N THR A 5 2.45 20.67 3.92
CA THR A 5 3.18 21.09 2.72
C THR A 5 2.92 20.13 1.55
N ALA A 6 2.90 18.81 1.79
CA ALA A 6 2.57 17.83 0.76
C ALA A 6 1.16 18.05 0.20
N TYR A 7 0.16 18.24 1.06
CA TYR A 7 -1.21 18.57 0.66
C TYR A 7 -1.29 19.84 -0.19
N HIS A 8 -0.68 20.92 0.29
CA HIS A 8 -0.69 22.19 -0.42
C HIS A 8 -0.04 22.05 -1.80
N SER A 9 1.07 21.34 -1.91
CA SER A 9 1.73 21.09 -3.19
C SER A 9 0.87 20.27 -4.14
N PHE A 10 0.24 19.18 -3.67
CA PHE A 10 -0.63 18.35 -4.50
C PHE A 10 -1.85 19.12 -5.02
N ILE A 11 -2.46 19.93 -4.17
CA ILE A 11 -3.59 20.79 -4.57
C ILE A 11 -3.12 21.85 -5.57
N SER A 12 -1.98 22.50 -5.31
CA SER A 12 -1.46 23.57 -6.16
C SER A 12 -1.02 23.07 -7.54
N LEU A 13 -0.54 21.83 -7.62
CA LEU A 13 -0.15 21.17 -8.88
C LEU A 13 -1.34 20.53 -9.61
N GLY A 14 -2.53 20.50 -9.00
CA GLY A 14 -3.74 19.93 -9.61
C GLY A 14 -3.61 18.44 -9.92
N VAL A 15 -3.00 17.65 -9.02
CA VAL A 15 -2.81 16.21 -9.25
C VAL A 15 -4.15 15.47 -9.26
N ASP A 16 -4.31 14.52 -10.18
CA ASP A 16 -5.53 13.69 -10.28
C ASP A 16 -5.66 12.71 -9.10
N VAL A 17 -4.53 12.25 -8.59
CA VAL A 17 -4.45 11.28 -7.49
C VAL A 17 -3.23 11.57 -6.62
N ALA A 18 -3.41 11.46 -5.30
CA ALA A 18 -2.34 11.52 -4.33
C ALA A 18 -2.32 10.22 -3.51
N ILE A 19 -1.13 9.62 -3.38
CA ILE A 19 -0.90 8.43 -2.56
C ILE A 19 -0.22 8.89 -1.28
N PHE A 20 -0.83 8.59 -0.14
CA PHE A 20 -0.30 8.96 1.17
C PHE A 20 0.20 7.72 1.92
N GLU A 21 1.49 7.73 2.26
CA GLU A 21 2.08 6.78 3.19
C GLU A 21 1.91 7.29 4.63
N VAL A 22 1.51 6.40 5.53
CA VAL A 22 1.46 6.67 6.96
C VAL A 22 2.85 6.46 7.54
N LEU A 23 3.26 7.31 8.48
CA LEU A 23 4.60 7.30 9.04
C LEU A 23 4.75 6.18 10.08
N VAL A 24 4.66 6.54 11.37
CA VAL A 24 5.04 5.65 12.47
C VAL A 24 3.84 4.86 12.96
N GLY A 25 2.59 5.34 12.81
CA GLY A 25 1.44 4.57 13.27
C GLY A 25 0.09 5.24 13.09
N GLY A 26 -0.77 4.61 12.28
CA GLY A 26 -2.03 5.19 11.76
C GLY A 26 -2.92 5.92 12.75
N ARG A 27 -3.09 5.40 13.98
CA ARG A 27 -4.09 5.93 14.92
C ARG A 27 -3.79 7.32 15.45
N PHE A 28 -2.53 7.61 15.67
CA PHE A 28 -2.07 8.90 16.15
C PHE A 28 -1.13 9.57 15.15
N ASP A 29 -1.16 9.12 13.89
CA ASP A 29 -0.31 9.67 12.85
C ASP A 29 -0.85 11.00 12.34
N ALA A 30 0.00 12.02 12.36
CA ALA A 30 -0.28 13.29 11.70
C ALA A 30 -0.41 13.15 10.17
N ALA A 31 -0.06 12.00 9.58
CA ALA A 31 -0.27 11.67 8.18
C ALA A 31 -1.64 11.02 7.87
N ASN A 32 -2.39 10.55 8.88
CA ASN A 32 -3.75 9.99 8.72
C ASN A 32 -4.81 11.10 8.57
N VAL A 33 -4.53 12.06 7.68
CA VAL A 33 -5.35 13.25 7.40
C VAL A 33 -6.48 12.99 6.39
N PRO A 34 -6.33 12.13 5.35
CA PRO A 34 -7.41 11.94 4.38
C PRO A 34 -8.67 11.39 5.08
N THR A 35 -9.75 12.18 5.08
CA THR A 35 -11.02 11.79 5.71
C THR A 35 -11.86 10.89 4.80
N LYS A 36 -11.67 11.00 3.48
CA LYS A 36 -12.37 10.21 2.46
C LYS A 36 -11.39 9.72 1.37
N PRO A 37 -10.42 8.85 1.71
CA PRO A 37 -9.60 8.19 0.70
C PRO A 37 -10.49 7.30 -0.18
N VAL A 38 -10.13 7.08 -1.44
CA VAL A 38 -10.90 6.21 -2.35
C VAL A 38 -10.71 4.73 -1.99
N VAL A 39 -9.49 4.37 -1.62
CA VAL A 39 -9.08 3.02 -1.21
C VAL A 39 -8.01 3.13 -0.13
N THR A 40 -7.96 2.16 0.77
CA THR A 40 -6.97 2.09 1.87
C THR A 40 -6.31 0.72 1.90
N GLY A 41 -5.03 0.65 2.28
CA GLY A 41 -4.24 -0.57 2.21
C GLY A 41 -3.22 -0.70 3.34
N ILE A 42 -3.18 -1.86 4.00
CA ILE A 42 -2.17 -2.23 4.99
C ILE A 42 -1.19 -3.25 4.40
N THR A 43 0.09 -2.88 4.33
CA THR A 43 1.18 -3.78 3.93
C THR A 43 1.51 -4.78 5.04
N ALA A 44 2.44 -5.70 4.79
CA ALA A 44 2.89 -6.67 5.80
C ALA A 44 3.29 -5.98 7.10
N LEU A 45 2.76 -6.48 8.22
CA LEU A 45 3.09 -5.99 9.55
C LEU A 45 4.32 -6.71 10.10
N GLY A 46 5.19 -5.94 10.72
CA GLY A 46 6.35 -6.43 11.48
C GLY A 46 6.38 -5.81 12.87
N LEU A 47 7.18 -6.41 13.74
CA LEU A 47 7.51 -5.85 15.05
C LEU A 47 8.47 -4.67 14.85
N ASP A 48 7.89 -3.48 14.72
CA ASP A 48 8.61 -2.22 14.55
C ASP A 48 8.01 -1.16 15.46
N HIS A 49 8.81 -0.16 15.85
CA HIS A 49 8.40 0.96 16.69
C HIS A 49 7.69 0.54 17.99
N LEU A 50 8.19 -0.50 18.66
CA LEU A 50 7.53 -1.13 19.82
C LEU A 50 7.24 -0.16 20.97
N ALA A 51 8.12 0.83 21.18
CA ALA A 51 7.94 1.86 22.20
C ALA A 51 6.70 2.75 21.97
N ILE A 52 6.15 2.77 20.75
CA ILE A 52 5.03 3.64 20.35
C ILE A 52 3.80 2.80 19.99
N LEU A 53 3.98 1.66 19.33
CA LEU A 53 2.89 0.84 18.76
C LEU A 53 2.50 -0.37 19.61
N GLY A 54 3.24 -0.64 20.69
CA GLY A 54 3.07 -1.84 21.50
C GLY A 54 4.08 -2.93 21.18
N ASN A 55 4.12 -3.95 22.01
CA ASN A 55 5.11 -5.02 21.96
C ASN A 55 4.63 -6.23 21.15
N THR A 56 3.43 -6.18 20.59
CA THR A 56 2.80 -7.31 19.90
C THR A 56 2.24 -6.89 18.54
N LEU A 57 2.17 -7.85 17.60
CA LEU A 57 1.57 -7.60 16.29
C LEU A 57 0.07 -7.20 16.36
N PRO A 58 -0.76 -7.75 17.26
CA PRO A 58 -2.12 -7.27 17.48
C PRO A 58 -2.21 -5.79 17.88
N GLU A 59 -1.34 -5.31 18.76
CA GLU A 59 -1.30 -3.88 19.15
C GLU A 59 -0.90 -3.01 17.94
N ILE A 60 0.13 -3.42 17.21
CA ILE A 60 0.59 -2.73 15.99
C ILE A 60 -0.53 -2.70 14.93
N ALA A 61 -1.24 -3.82 14.75
CA ALA A 61 -2.39 -3.94 13.86
C ALA A 61 -3.50 -2.96 14.25
N TRP A 62 -3.83 -2.88 15.53
CA TRP A 62 -4.84 -1.95 16.03
C TRP A 62 -4.46 -0.48 15.75
N HIS A 63 -3.18 -0.12 15.90
CA HIS A 63 -2.70 1.22 15.55
C HIS A 63 -2.77 1.50 14.05
N LYS A 64 -2.40 0.54 13.21
CA LYS A 64 -2.34 0.74 11.75
C LYS A 64 -3.71 0.66 11.09
N ALA A 65 -4.68 -0.03 11.69
CA ALA A 65 -6.04 -0.13 11.17
C ALA A 65 -6.85 1.18 11.19
N GLU A 66 -6.41 2.22 11.90
CA GLU A 66 -7.10 3.54 11.88
C GLU A 66 -7.09 4.22 10.49
N ILE A 67 -6.28 3.74 9.54
CA ILE A 67 -6.33 4.26 8.17
C ILE A 67 -7.66 3.93 7.50
N TYR A 68 -8.35 2.87 7.93
CA TYR A 68 -9.65 2.48 7.40
C TYR A 68 -10.70 3.54 7.74
N LYS A 69 -11.59 3.81 6.79
CA LYS A 69 -12.64 4.82 6.90
C LYS A 69 -13.99 4.22 6.53
N THR A 70 -15.05 4.74 7.15
CA THR A 70 -16.42 4.28 6.94
C THR A 70 -16.82 4.38 5.47
N GLY A 71 -17.37 3.30 4.93
CA GLY A 71 -17.82 3.22 3.54
C GLY A 71 -16.71 3.26 2.50
N ILE A 72 -15.44 3.12 2.90
CA ILE A 72 -14.28 3.06 2.00
C ILE A 72 -13.77 1.62 1.89
N LEU A 73 -13.20 1.25 0.75
CA LEU A 73 -12.61 -0.07 0.56
C LEU A 73 -11.32 -0.22 1.37
N ALA A 74 -11.19 -1.34 2.06
CA ALA A 74 -10.06 -1.69 2.89
C ALA A 74 -9.36 -2.95 2.37
N PHE A 75 -8.05 -2.84 2.17
CA PHE A 75 -7.19 -3.93 1.75
C PHE A 75 -6.12 -4.20 2.80
N THR A 76 -5.76 -5.46 2.99
CA THR A 76 -4.52 -5.87 3.65
C THR A 76 -3.90 -7.00 2.86
N VAL A 77 -2.63 -7.29 3.10
CA VAL A 77 -2.02 -8.54 2.64
C VAL A 77 -2.25 -9.66 3.66
N ILE A 78 -1.85 -10.90 3.34
CA ILE A 78 -1.77 -11.97 4.35
C ILE A 78 -0.92 -11.50 5.54
N GLN A 79 -1.49 -11.57 6.73
CA GLN A 79 -0.85 -11.24 8.02
C GLN A 79 -0.83 -12.48 8.92
N PRO A 80 -0.03 -12.48 10.00
CA PRO A 80 -0.18 -13.46 11.07
C PRO A 80 -1.62 -13.47 11.63
N PRO A 81 -2.18 -14.63 11.99
CA PRO A 81 -3.61 -14.77 12.33
C PRO A 81 -4.11 -13.76 13.37
N ASP A 82 -3.36 -13.58 14.46
CA ASP A 82 -3.77 -12.68 15.55
C ASP A 82 -3.81 -11.21 15.12
N ALA A 83 -2.90 -10.81 14.21
CA ALA A 83 -2.88 -9.45 13.67
C ALA A 83 -3.99 -9.25 12.62
N LEU A 84 -4.24 -10.27 11.79
CA LEU A 84 -5.30 -10.24 10.79
C LEU A 84 -6.68 -10.11 11.46
N GLU A 85 -6.89 -10.82 12.56
CA GLU A 85 -8.14 -10.76 13.31
C GLU A 85 -8.41 -9.36 13.85
N VAL A 86 -7.40 -8.68 14.40
CA VAL A 86 -7.53 -7.28 14.82
C VAL A 86 -7.84 -6.34 13.65
N ILE A 87 -7.14 -6.50 12.52
CA ILE A 87 -7.40 -5.69 11.32
C ILE A 87 -8.85 -5.87 10.85
N ARG A 88 -9.35 -7.12 10.84
CA ARG A 88 -10.72 -7.45 10.45
C ARG A 88 -11.74 -6.82 11.41
N GLN A 89 -11.53 -6.94 12.72
CA GLN A 89 -12.40 -6.35 13.74
C GLN A 89 -12.47 -4.82 13.61
N GLU A 90 -11.34 -4.15 13.38
CA GLU A 90 -11.32 -2.70 13.19
C GLU A 90 -12.00 -2.28 11.88
N ALA A 91 -11.84 -3.06 10.79
CA ALA A 91 -12.55 -2.82 9.53
C ALA A 91 -14.09 -2.93 9.71
N GLU A 92 -14.56 -3.95 10.44
CA GLU A 92 -15.97 -4.15 10.75
C GLU A 92 -16.53 -3.03 11.63
N LYS A 93 -15.78 -2.65 12.67
CA LYS A 93 -16.15 -1.57 13.60
C LYS A 93 -16.30 -0.22 12.89
N VAL A 94 -15.41 0.08 11.95
CA VAL A 94 -15.45 1.32 11.16
C VAL A 94 -16.48 1.26 10.04
N GLN A 95 -17.01 0.07 9.73
CA GLN A 95 -17.99 -0.18 8.66
C GLN A 95 -17.42 0.21 7.29
N VAL A 96 -16.28 -0.39 6.93
CA VAL A 96 -15.71 -0.29 5.58
C VAL A 96 -16.70 -0.82 4.54
N SER A 97 -16.61 -0.37 3.28
CA SER A 97 -17.53 -0.86 2.24
C SER A 97 -17.25 -2.31 1.86
N GLU A 98 -15.96 -2.66 1.76
CA GLU A 98 -15.48 -3.99 1.44
C GLU A 98 -14.14 -4.20 2.16
N PHE A 99 -13.90 -5.42 2.63
CA PHE A 99 -12.64 -5.82 3.27
C PHE A 99 -12.00 -6.97 2.49
N HIS A 100 -10.77 -6.78 2.04
CA HIS A 100 -10.06 -7.72 1.18
C HIS A 100 -8.69 -8.09 1.75
N VAL A 101 -8.40 -9.39 1.78
CA VAL A 101 -7.07 -9.93 2.09
C VAL A 101 -6.42 -10.37 0.79
N VAL A 102 -5.35 -9.69 0.39
CA VAL A 102 -4.68 -9.88 -0.89
C VAL A 102 -3.58 -10.93 -0.74
N GLU A 103 -3.72 -12.00 -1.51
CA GLU A 103 -2.67 -12.99 -1.73
C GLU A 103 -1.70 -12.54 -2.84
N ILE A 104 -0.56 -13.23 -2.95
CA ILE A 104 0.37 -12.98 -4.06
C ILE A 104 -0.33 -13.40 -5.35
N SER A 105 -0.58 -12.43 -6.22
CA SER A 105 -1.27 -12.69 -7.49
C SER A 105 -0.40 -13.56 -8.40
N PRO A 106 -0.93 -14.65 -9.00
CA PRO A 106 -0.13 -15.55 -9.83
C PRO A 106 0.69 -14.83 -10.91
N GLY A 107 0.07 -13.90 -11.65
CA GLY A 107 0.78 -13.15 -12.69
C GLY A 107 1.91 -12.25 -12.17
N VAL A 108 1.91 -11.83 -10.89
CA VAL A 108 3.02 -11.04 -10.31
C VAL A 108 4.27 -11.91 -10.21
N SER A 109 4.11 -13.24 -10.14
CA SER A 109 5.22 -14.18 -10.13
C SER A 109 5.98 -14.20 -11.47
N GLU A 110 5.27 -13.95 -12.56
CA GLU A 110 5.78 -13.97 -13.95
C GLU A 110 6.42 -12.63 -14.37
N VAL A 111 6.06 -11.54 -13.70
CA VAL A 111 6.64 -10.22 -13.96
C VAL A 111 7.98 -10.06 -13.25
N LYS A 112 9.00 -9.59 -14.00
CA LYS A 112 10.25 -9.10 -13.41
C LYS A 112 9.99 -7.74 -12.76
N LEU A 113 9.85 -7.73 -11.43
CA LEU A 113 9.65 -6.50 -10.66
C LEU A 113 10.86 -5.56 -10.76
N GLY A 114 10.59 -4.25 -10.83
CA GLY A 114 11.62 -3.22 -10.82
C GLY A 114 12.30 -3.06 -9.46
N ILE A 115 11.62 -3.46 -8.37
CA ILE A 115 12.16 -3.48 -7.02
C ILE A 115 12.55 -4.92 -6.64
N PRO A 116 13.82 -5.19 -6.31
CA PRO A 116 14.28 -6.53 -5.96
C PRO A 116 13.80 -6.98 -4.57
N GLY A 117 13.59 -8.29 -4.41
CA GLY A 117 13.26 -8.95 -3.13
C GLY A 117 11.99 -9.79 -3.19
N ALA A 118 11.98 -10.94 -2.52
CA ALA A 118 10.82 -11.85 -2.52
C ALA A 118 9.56 -11.20 -1.91
N HIS A 119 9.73 -10.43 -0.83
CA HIS A 119 8.65 -9.69 -0.18
C HIS A 119 7.97 -8.66 -1.11
N GLN A 120 8.66 -8.18 -2.15
CA GLN A 120 8.10 -7.22 -3.10
C GLN A 120 6.97 -7.81 -3.93
N ARG A 121 6.85 -9.14 -4.06
CA ARG A 121 5.70 -9.76 -4.75
C ARG A 121 4.39 -9.52 -4.04
N GLN A 122 4.41 -9.53 -2.70
CA GLN A 122 3.24 -9.23 -1.88
C GLN A 122 2.89 -7.73 -1.98
N ASN A 123 3.89 -6.86 -1.87
CA ASN A 123 3.71 -5.41 -2.05
C ASN A 123 3.16 -5.05 -3.45
N ALA A 124 3.70 -5.66 -4.50
CA ALA A 124 3.25 -5.49 -5.88
C ALA A 124 1.79 -5.95 -6.07
N SER A 125 1.42 -7.08 -5.46
CA SER A 125 0.05 -7.60 -5.51
C SER A 125 -0.94 -6.64 -4.84
N LEU A 126 -0.59 -6.12 -3.65
CA LEU A 126 -1.40 -5.12 -2.96
C LEU A 126 -1.53 -3.82 -3.79
N ALA A 127 -0.42 -3.30 -4.29
CA ALA A 127 -0.41 -2.07 -5.09
C ALA A 127 -1.28 -2.21 -6.34
N MET A 128 -1.20 -3.36 -7.03
CA MET A 128 -2.03 -3.65 -8.21
C MET A 128 -3.53 -3.65 -7.87
N HIS A 129 -3.94 -4.29 -6.76
CA HIS A 129 -5.35 -4.31 -6.36
C HIS A 129 -5.87 -2.92 -5.97
N LEU A 130 -5.08 -2.14 -5.22
CA LEU A 130 -5.43 -0.77 -4.84
C LEU A 130 -5.63 0.11 -6.08
N VAL A 131 -4.68 0.08 -7.02
CA VAL A 131 -4.76 0.84 -8.28
C VAL A 131 -5.94 0.38 -9.12
N HIS A 132 -6.15 -0.94 -9.24
CA HIS A 132 -7.25 -1.48 -10.03
C HIS A 132 -8.61 -1.00 -9.51
N ARG A 133 -8.85 -1.07 -8.20
CA ARG A 133 -10.09 -0.59 -7.58
C ARG A 133 -10.23 0.93 -7.66
N PHE A 134 -9.15 1.67 -7.46
CA PHE A 134 -9.15 3.12 -7.66
C PHE A 134 -9.63 3.48 -9.08
N LEU A 135 -9.06 2.85 -10.11
CA LEU A 135 -9.41 3.11 -11.50
C LEU A 135 -10.85 2.66 -11.82
N GLN A 136 -11.33 1.53 -11.28
CA GLN A 136 -12.72 1.10 -11.47
C GLN A 136 -13.73 2.11 -10.91
N LEU A 137 -13.41 2.75 -9.77
CA LEU A 137 -14.30 3.69 -9.10
C LEU A 137 -14.23 5.10 -9.67
N GLN A 138 -13.04 5.57 -10.03
CA GLN A 138 -12.82 6.96 -10.45
C GLN A 138 -12.79 7.15 -11.97
N CYS A 139 -12.55 6.08 -12.73
CA CYS A 139 -12.36 6.16 -14.17
C CYS A 139 -13.37 5.26 -14.91
N LEU A 140 -14.67 5.56 -14.76
CA LEU A 140 -15.79 4.76 -15.31
C LEU A 140 -15.71 4.51 -16.83
N MET A 141 -14.98 5.36 -17.56
CA MET A 141 -14.78 5.22 -19.01
C MET A 141 -13.67 4.22 -19.38
N LEU A 142 -12.82 3.81 -18.42
CA LEU A 142 -11.75 2.86 -18.67
C LEU A 142 -12.28 1.43 -18.75
N LYS A 143 -12.00 0.80 -19.90
CA LYS A 143 -12.05 -0.62 -20.24
C LYS A 143 -11.25 -1.53 -19.30
N LEU A 144 -11.56 -1.62 -18.01
CA LEU A 144 -10.79 -2.48 -17.10
C LEU A 144 -11.27 -3.93 -17.14
N PRO A 145 -10.35 -4.91 -17.12
CA PRO A 145 -10.73 -6.32 -17.03
C PRO A 145 -11.24 -6.65 -15.63
N ASP A 146 -12.21 -7.55 -15.52
CA ASP A 146 -12.73 -8.00 -14.22
C ASP A 146 -11.71 -8.86 -13.45
N SER A 147 -10.76 -9.46 -14.16
CA SER A 147 -9.71 -10.32 -13.61
C SER A 147 -8.33 -9.70 -13.82
N LEU A 148 -7.47 -9.86 -12.81
CA LEU A 148 -6.04 -9.51 -12.86
C LEU A 148 -5.16 -10.70 -13.29
N SER A 149 -5.77 -11.79 -13.77
CA SER A 149 -5.09 -12.97 -14.31
C SER A 149 -5.58 -13.27 -15.73
N PRO A 150 -4.72 -13.20 -16.76
CA PRO A 150 -3.32 -12.73 -16.70
C PRO A 150 -3.24 -11.23 -16.38
N ILE A 151 -2.07 -10.77 -15.90
CA ILE A 151 -1.90 -9.35 -15.54
C ILE A 151 -1.94 -8.49 -16.81
N PRO A 152 -2.77 -7.42 -16.84
CA PRO A 152 -2.76 -6.44 -17.91
C PRO A 152 -1.38 -5.82 -18.13
N GLU A 153 -1.00 -5.64 -19.40
CA GLU A 153 0.34 -5.14 -19.79
C GLU A 153 0.70 -3.81 -19.12
N VAL A 154 -0.27 -2.91 -18.95
CA VAL A 154 -0.07 -1.63 -18.27
C VAL A 154 0.37 -1.80 -16.81
N TYR A 155 -0.17 -2.80 -16.10
CA TYR A 155 0.23 -3.10 -14.73
C TYR A 155 1.59 -3.80 -14.69
N ALA A 156 1.84 -4.75 -15.58
CA ALA A 156 3.14 -5.41 -15.71
C ALA A 156 4.26 -4.39 -15.99
N THR A 157 3.99 -3.45 -16.89
CA THR A 157 4.90 -2.33 -17.21
C THR A 157 5.17 -1.48 -15.97
N GLY A 158 4.12 -1.01 -15.28
CA GLY A 158 4.26 -0.22 -14.06
C GLY A 158 5.07 -0.93 -12.97
N LEU A 159 4.79 -2.23 -12.74
CA LEU A 159 5.51 -3.05 -11.77
C LEU A 159 6.99 -3.24 -12.15
N SER A 160 7.30 -3.40 -13.44
CA SER A 160 8.67 -3.57 -13.92
C SER A 160 9.49 -2.27 -13.89
N GLN A 161 8.84 -1.12 -14.05
CA GLN A 161 9.48 0.20 -14.07
C GLN A 161 9.58 0.85 -12.68
N ALA A 162 8.89 0.31 -11.68
CA ALA A 162 8.93 0.80 -10.31
C ALA A 162 10.37 0.83 -9.77
N LYS A 163 10.77 1.96 -9.17
CA LYS A 163 12.10 2.15 -8.57
C LYS A 163 11.93 2.63 -7.14
N TRP A 164 12.68 2.01 -6.22
CA TRP A 164 12.73 2.43 -4.82
C TRP A 164 14.19 2.40 -4.33
N PRO A 165 14.88 3.55 -4.33
CA PRO A 165 16.26 3.63 -3.84
C PRO A 165 16.41 3.12 -2.40
N GLY A 166 17.50 2.41 -2.12
CA GLY A 166 17.76 1.82 -0.81
C GLY A 166 17.01 0.52 -0.48
N ARG A 167 16.20 -0.03 -1.40
CA ARG A 167 15.52 -1.33 -1.22
C ARG A 167 16.21 -2.43 -2.02
N CYS A 168 17.11 -3.16 -1.36
CA CYS A 168 17.96 -4.19 -1.98
C CYS A 168 18.63 -3.68 -3.28
N GLN A 169 18.90 -2.38 -3.34
CA GLN A 169 19.41 -1.70 -4.51
C GLN A 169 20.89 -2.06 -4.67
N ARG A 170 21.25 -2.58 -5.85
CA ARG A 170 22.65 -2.73 -6.23
C ARG A 170 23.15 -1.39 -6.74
N ILE A 171 24.22 -0.89 -6.12
CA ILE A 171 24.92 0.33 -6.51
C ILE A 171 26.32 -0.10 -6.92
N VAL A 172 26.81 0.44 -8.03
CA VAL A 172 28.19 0.19 -8.47
C VAL A 172 29.12 0.96 -7.53
N ASP A 173 30.17 0.31 -7.05
CA ASP A 173 31.16 0.96 -6.21
C ASP A 173 31.88 2.05 -7.04
N PRO A 174 31.90 3.33 -6.59
CA PRO A 174 32.59 4.39 -7.30
C PRO A 174 34.09 4.10 -7.52
N SER A 175 34.73 3.28 -6.67
CA SER A 175 36.15 2.91 -6.76
C SER A 175 36.44 1.85 -7.84
N GLU A 176 35.44 1.08 -8.27
CA GLU A 176 35.58 0.11 -9.36
C GLU A 176 35.53 0.77 -10.76
N ASN A 177 35.28 2.08 -10.83
CA ASN A 177 35.22 2.84 -12.09
C ASN A 177 36.56 3.42 -12.56
N GLY A 178 37.70 3.06 -11.95
CA GLY A 178 39.02 3.39 -12.48
C GLY A 178 39.29 4.90 -12.68
N LEU A 179 39.09 5.69 -11.62
CA LEU A 179 39.70 7.02 -11.48
C LEU A 179 40.95 6.93 -10.60
#